data_AF-A7AY89-F1
#
_entry.id   AF-A7AY89-F1
#
_cell.length_a   1.000
_cell.length_b   1.000
_cell.length_c   1.000
_cell.angle_alpha   90.00
_cell.angle_beta   90.00
_cell.angle_gamma   90.00
#
_symmetry.space_group_name_H-M   'P 1'
#
loop_
_entity.id
_entity.type
_entity.pdbx_description
1 polymer ?
#
loop_
_entity_poly.entity_id
_entity_poly.type
_entity_poly.pdbx_seq_one_letter_code
_entity_poly.pdbx_strand_id
1 'polypeptide(L)'
;MNRQSKQLYNFKEEKNMKNINWMKKLTSRKLWTAVASFVSMMIVATGGAENTATQVTAIIMAGASVIAYIIGEGLTDAANVGIEEGQLLEADAIKGEDEQ
;
A
#
# COMPACT_ATOMS: atom_id res chain seq x y z
N MET A 1 -29.11 11.03 30.24
CA MET A 1 -28.28 10.37 29.19
C MET A 1 -28.95 9.04 28.82
N ASN A 2 -29.52 8.95 27.62
CA ASN A 2 -30.43 7.87 27.21
C ASN A 2 -29.65 6.59 26.81
N ARG A 3 -30.23 5.40 27.05
CA ARG A 3 -29.69 4.11 26.60
C ARG A 3 -29.47 4.08 25.08
N GLN A 4 -30.29 4.79 24.31
CA GLN A 4 -30.11 4.90 22.86
C GLN A 4 -28.86 5.70 22.46
N SER A 5 -28.47 6.69 23.26
CA SER A 5 -27.22 7.45 23.06
C SER A 5 -26.00 6.54 23.21
N LYS A 6 -26.05 5.59 24.16
CA LYS A 6 -24.96 4.63 24.41
C LYS A 6 -24.82 3.60 23.27
N GLN A 7 -25.95 3.17 22.69
CA GLN A 7 -25.94 2.25 21.54
C GLN A 7 -25.37 2.92 20.28
N LEU A 8 -25.69 4.19 20.03
CA LEU A 8 -25.14 4.96 18.92
C LEU A 8 -23.63 5.22 19.06
N TYR A 9 -23.14 5.44 20.29
CA TYR A 9 -21.71 5.63 20.54
C TYR A 9 -20.93 4.33 20.31
N ASN A 10 -21.42 3.20 20.82
CA ASN A 10 -20.76 1.91 20.65
C ASN A 10 -20.81 1.42 19.19
N PHE A 11 -21.92 1.64 18.47
CA PHE A 11 -22.04 1.27 17.05
C PHE A 11 -21.11 2.11 16.14
N LYS A 12 -20.88 3.38 16.50
CA LYS A 12 -19.96 4.26 15.75
C LYS A 12 -18.49 3.87 15.98
N GLU A 13 -18.14 3.34 17.15
CA GLU A 13 -16.79 2.86 17.42
C GLU A 13 -16.49 1.48 16.80
N GLU A 14 -17.47 0.57 16.70
CA GLU A 14 -17.26 -0.76 16.08
C GLU A 14 -17.05 -0.71 14.56
N LYS A 15 -17.59 0.31 13.87
CA LYS A 15 -17.34 0.51 12.42
C LYS A 15 -15.96 1.08 12.10
N ASN A 16 -15.06 1.18 13.08
CA ASN A 16 -13.63 1.48 12.86
C ASN A 16 -12.80 0.20 12.64
N MET A 17 -13.31 -0.71 11.82
CA MET A 17 -12.51 -1.80 11.25
C MET A 17 -11.47 -1.17 10.32
N LYS A 18 -10.32 -0.84 10.90
CA LYS A 18 -9.16 -0.19 10.27
C LYS A 18 -8.88 -0.87 8.94
N ASN A 19 -9.12 -0.15 7.84
CA ASN A 19 -8.65 -0.53 6.51
C ASN A 19 -7.15 -0.84 6.62
N ILE A 20 -6.78 -2.12 6.59
CA ILE A 20 -5.37 -2.53 6.63
C ILE A 20 -4.76 -2.05 5.32
N ASN A 21 -3.87 -1.09 5.40
CA ASN A 21 -3.18 -0.57 4.23
C ASN A 21 -2.09 -1.58 3.82
N TRP A 22 -2.50 -2.60 3.07
CA TRP A 22 -1.68 -3.72 2.64
C TRP A 22 -0.46 -3.27 1.83
N MET A 23 -0.61 -2.23 1.01
CA MET A 23 0.50 -1.64 0.26
C MET A 23 1.59 -1.11 1.18
N LYS A 24 1.22 -0.39 2.25
CA LYS A 24 2.17 0.10 3.26
C LYS A 24 2.86 -1.03 4.03
N LYS A 25 2.19 -2.17 4.21
CA LYS A 25 2.81 -3.36 4.84
C LYS A 25 3.76 -4.07 3.88
N LEU A 26 3.39 -4.22 2.62
CA LEU A 26 4.19 -4.87 1.58
C LEU A 26 5.44 -4.08 1.19
N THR A 27 5.43 -2.75 1.31
CA THR A 27 6.62 -1.90 1.09
C THR A 27 7.44 -1.64 2.36
N SER A 28 7.05 -2.21 3.50
CA SER A 28 7.72 -1.94 4.77
C SER A 28 9.08 -2.64 4.84
N ARG A 29 10.15 -1.88 5.13
CA ARG A 29 11.50 -2.44 5.34
C ARG A 29 11.51 -3.58 6.36
N LYS A 30 10.69 -3.48 7.43
CA LYS A 30 10.63 -4.49 8.50
C LYS A 30 10.17 -5.86 8.00
N LEU A 31 9.27 -5.89 7.02
CA LEU A 31 8.81 -7.12 6.38
C LEU A 31 9.96 -7.75 5.59
N TRP A 32 10.59 -6.97 4.70
CA TRP A 32 11.64 -7.45 3.81
C TRP A 32 12.90 -7.89 4.56
N THR A 33 13.28 -7.19 5.62
CA THR A 33 14.41 -7.62 6.48
C THR A 33 14.12 -8.95 7.18
N ALA A 34 12.87 -9.18 7.60
CA ALA A 34 12.48 -10.43 8.25
C ALA A 34 12.45 -11.60 7.25
N VAL A 35 11.95 -11.37 6.03
CA VAL A 35 11.97 -12.37 4.95
C VAL A 35 13.42 -12.70 4.57
N ALA A 36 14.27 -11.68 4.39
CA ALA A 36 15.67 -11.86 4.06
C ALA A 36 16.42 -12.65 5.14
N SER A 37 16.26 -12.31 6.42
CA SER A 37 16.94 -13.02 7.52
C SER A 37 16.45 -14.46 7.66
N PHE A 38 15.16 -14.70 7.45
CA PHE A 38 14.59 -16.05 7.46
C PHE A 38 15.18 -16.91 6.34
N VAL A 39 15.20 -16.40 5.11
CA VAL A 39 15.75 -17.12 3.96
C VAL A 39 17.26 -17.34 4.10
N SER A 40 17.99 -16.34 4.60
CA SER A 40 19.41 -16.46 4.90
C SER A 40 19.69 -17.61 5.88
N MET A 41 18.91 -17.72 6.96
CA MET A 41 19.05 -18.81 7.92
C MET A 41 18.66 -20.17 7.34
N MET A 42 17.62 -20.24 6.48
CA MET A 42 17.26 -21.48 5.80
C MET A 42 18.39 -22.00 4.90
N ILE A 43 19.03 -21.12 4.12
CA ILE A 43 20.10 -21.51 3.20
C ILE A 43 21.26 -22.13 3.99
N VAL A 44 21.72 -21.45 5.05
CA VAL A 44 22.80 -21.96 5.91
C VAL A 44 22.39 -23.27 6.59
N ALA A 45 21.16 -23.37 7.10
CA ALA A 45 20.66 -24.57 7.76
C ALA A 45 20.61 -25.81 6.84
N THR A 46 20.39 -25.61 5.53
CA THR A 46 20.40 -26.69 4.53
C THR A 46 21.79 -27.06 4.00
N GLY A 47 22.85 -26.46 4.56
CA GLY A 47 24.23 -26.69 4.12
C GLY A 47 24.68 -25.83 2.93
N GLY A 48 23.92 -24.77 2.61
CA GLY A 48 24.31 -23.79 1.60
C GLY A 48 25.46 -22.89 2.06
N ALA A 49 26.30 -22.44 1.12
CA ALA A 49 27.42 -21.55 1.42
C ALA A 49 26.94 -20.16 1.90
N GLU A 50 27.67 -19.56 2.84
CA GLU A 50 27.37 -18.22 3.36
C GLU A 50 27.36 -17.14 2.27
N ASN A 51 28.23 -17.28 1.27
CA ASN A 51 28.26 -16.41 0.10
C ASN A 51 26.93 -16.46 -0.68
N THR A 52 26.35 -17.65 -0.82
CA THR A 52 25.05 -17.83 -1.48
C THR A 52 23.93 -17.25 -0.63
N ALA A 53 23.94 -17.44 0.70
CA ALA A 53 22.96 -16.84 1.60
C ALA A 53 22.98 -15.30 1.53
N THR A 54 24.17 -14.72 1.47
CA THR A 54 24.38 -13.27 1.31
C THR A 54 23.86 -12.78 -0.04
N GLN A 55 24.18 -13.48 -1.13
CA GLN A 55 23.68 -13.12 -2.48
C GLN A 55 22.16 -13.20 -2.57
N VAL A 56 21.55 -14.27 -2.05
CA VAL A 56 20.08 -14.40 -2.04
C VAL A 56 19.43 -13.30 -1.21
N THR A 57 20.02 -12.96 -0.06
CA THR A 57 19.56 -11.83 0.77
C THR A 57 19.64 -10.50 0.01
N ALA A 58 20.74 -10.25 -0.72
CA ALA A 58 20.91 -9.04 -1.51
C ALA A 58 19.85 -8.94 -2.64
N ILE A 59 19.54 -10.06 -3.30
CA ILE A 59 18.51 -10.11 -4.34
C ILE A 59 17.10 -9.88 -3.76
N ILE A 60 16.78 -10.43 -2.59
CA ILE A 60 15.50 -10.18 -1.89
C ILE A 60 15.34 -8.68 -1.61
N MET A 61 16.39 -8.03 -1.13
CA MET A 61 16.38 -6.59 -0.85
C MET A 61 16.30 -5.74 -2.13
N ALA A 62 16.93 -6.19 -3.23
CA ALA A 62 16.76 -5.54 -4.53
C ALA A 62 15.33 -5.69 -5.08
N GLY A 63 14.73 -6.88 -4.94
CA GLY A 63 13.34 -7.14 -5.32
C GLY A 63 12.32 -6.32 -4.52
N ALA A 64 12.62 -6.04 -3.24
CA ALA A 64 11.82 -5.14 -2.42
C ALA A 64 11.71 -3.73 -3.03
N SER A 65 12.81 -3.21 -3.59
CA SER A 65 12.84 -1.91 -4.27
C SER A 65 12.01 -1.90 -5.56
N VAL A 66 12.04 -2.99 -6.33
CA VAL A 66 11.21 -3.13 -7.55
C VAL A 66 9.72 -3.14 -7.19
N ILE A 67 9.32 -3.89 -6.16
CA ILE A 67 7.92 -3.93 -5.71
C ILE A 67 7.48 -2.56 -5.17
N ALA A 68 8.36 -1.86 -4.44
CA ALA A 68 8.08 -0.51 -3.96
C ALA A 68 7.90 0.49 -5.11
N TYR A 69 8.69 0.35 -6.18
CA TYR A 69 8.58 1.17 -7.38
C TYR A 69 7.24 0.93 -8.10
N ILE A 70 6.89 -0.33 -8.37
CA ILE A 70 5.63 -0.70 -9.03
C ILE A 70 4.41 -0.20 -8.23
N ILE A 71 4.45 -0.34 -6.90
CA ILE A 71 3.39 0.17 -6.02
C ILE A 71 3.34 1.70 -6.04
N GLY A 72 4.50 2.37 -6.05
CA GLY A 72 4.58 3.82 -6.16
C GLY A 72 4.02 4.35 -7.49
N GLU A 73 4.35 3.69 -8.59
CA GLU A 73 3.80 4.01 -9.91
C GLU A 73 2.30 3.73 -9.98
N GLY A 74 1.82 2.57 -9.52
CA GLY A 74 0.39 2.25 -9.53
C GLY A 74 -0.45 3.16 -8.62
N LEU A 75 0.10 3.64 -7.50
CA LEU A 75 -0.55 4.66 -6.68
C LEU A 75 -0.61 6.03 -7.38
N THR A 76 0.44 6.37 -8.14
CA THR A 76 0.49 7.62 -8.90
C THR A 76 -0.47 7.58 -10.08
N ASP A 77 -0.54 6.45 -10.79
CA ASP A 77 -1.46 6.22 -11.90
C ASP A 77 -2.93 6.24 -11.45
N ALA A 78 -3.25 5.56 -10.35
CA ALA A 78 -4.60 5.61 -9.75
C ALA A 78 -4.97 7.03 -9.26
N ALA A 79 -4.01 7.80 -8.78
CA ALA A 79 -4.22 9.20 -8.43
C ALA A 79 -4.42 10.08 -9.67
N ASN A 80 -3.73 9.78 -10.78
CA ASN A 80 -3.86 10.50 -12.04
C ASN A 80 -5.23 10.26 -12.70
N VAL A 81 -5.74 9.02 -12.71
CA VAL A 81 -7.11 8.69 -13.19
C VAL A 81 -8.17 9.45 -12.39
N GLY A 82 -7.99 9.61 -11.07
CA GLY A 82 -8.89 10.40 -10.23
C GLY A 82 -8.85 11.91 -10.50
N ILE A 83 -7.76 12.43 -11.04
CA ILE A 83 -7.64 13.85 -11.45
C ILE A 83 -8.28 14.06 -12.83
N GLU A 84 -8.19 13.10 -13.75
CA GLU A 84 -8.83 13.17 -15.07
C GLU A 84 -10.37 13.18 -14.98
N GLU A 85 -10.99 12.37 -14.11
CA GLU A 85 -12.44 12.45 -13.85
C GLU A 85 -12.88 13.79 -13.23
N GLY A 86 -12.02 14.42 -12.42
CA GLY A 86 -12.29 15.71 -11.80
C GLY A 86 -12.21 16.90 -12.77
N GLN A 87 -11.27 16.88 -13.72
CA GLN A 87 -11.12 17.95 -14.72
C GLN A 87 -12.16 17.91 -15.83
N LEU A 88 -12.72 16.74 -16.16
CA LEU A 88 -13.80 16.61 -17.15
C LEU A 88 -15.11 17.27 -16.68
N LEU A 89 -15.39 17.29 -15.38
CA LEU A 89 -16.60 17.90 -14.81
C LEU A 89 -16.55 19.44 -14.78
N GLU A 90 -15.36 20.05 -14.73
CA GLU A 90 -15.21 21.50 -14.80
C GLU A 90 -15.32 22.05 -16.24
N ALA A 91 -14.92 21.25 -17.25
CA ALA A 91 -14.97 21.67 -18.65
C ALA A 91 -16.40 21.72 -19.22
N ASP A 92 -17.31 20.86 -18.76
CA ASP A 92 -18.73 20.86 -19.19
C ASP A 92 -19.56 21.97 -18.52
N ALA A 93 -19.11 22.50 -17.38
CA ALA A 93 -19.79 23.59 -16.67
C ALA A 93 -19.59 24.96 -17.32
N ILE A 94 -18.55 25.14 -18.14
CA ILE A 94 -18.21 26.43 -18.76
C ILE A 94 -18.87 26.61 -20.15
N LYS A 95 -19.42 25.55 -20.75
CA LYS A 95 -19.97 25.62 -22.12
C LYS A 95 -21.42 26.14 -22.21
N GLY A 96 -21.97 26.69 -21.13
CA GLY A 96 -23.40 27.00 -21.01
C GLY A 96 -23.81 28.48 -20.98
N GLU A 97 -22.90 29.45 -21.10
CA GLU A 97 -23.23 30.87 -20.85
C GLU A 97 -23.06 31.86 -22.01
N ASP A 98 -22.79 31.43 -23.25
CA ASP A 98 -22.56 32.37 -24.37
C ASP A 98 -23.52 32.24 -25.58
N GLU A 99 -24.78 31.87 -25.37
CA GLU A 99 -25.82 32.02 -26.40
C GLU A 99 -27.14 32.58 -25.82
N GLN A 100 -27.19 33.90 -25.65
CA GLN A 100 -28.43 34.70 -25.67
C GLN A 100 -28.20 36.00 -26.45
#